data_AF-A0A929GNB8-F1
#
_entry.id   AF-A0A929GNB8-F1
#
_cell.length_a   1.000
_cell.length_b   1.000
_cell.length_c   1.000
_cell.angle_alpha   90.00
_cell.angle_beta   90.00
_cell.angle_gamma   90.00
#
_symmetry.space_group_name_H-M   'P 1'
#
loop_
_entity.id
_entity.type
_entity.pdbx_description
1 polymer ?
#
loop_
_entity_poly.entity_id
_entity_poly.type
_entity_poly.pdbx_seq_one_letter_code
_entity_poly.pdbx_strand_id
1 'polypeptide(L)'
;MCKKVLFYLFIFVSLVGYSQDDEVLHWINFSNDLHQMRQLEGTNENIIEFFEKTELIFTNDTVYFIFVPPMRCSRCEGVINPFITEIKNINPDAKVVLLAFYPKTGALEYYLKKRKFRADYVIALTDLTFLDNFYFSSGHLQVPYITKFNISSGDLIIGKSTLGLNMNSEFAHWINNCYVDIIKHKPQKQDQQSEYQVVPEIHIDKKGLQVMKPVREIVLGEEEGYPISKAYYPSFDDQIEHFSFMDELTCSIYLYKCSEIGAVFLRALEPTTEEENLFRGPDIDDTMFMVLKQMNIINTMFFSNTFIGDSLVISASLPDIFWENKAMEHIAYYNKITYLYRDVNTGDLIRYVTPENIADSLFTIDHQSTFIINNGKLICIPVSKGWPISGTEMLNKEDSLNNPFIESFYDFTPILAVYDRNGKFLSYIGKLDDVFKSKKVGYSFSKPMIRYKKGIYWYTDTYNGVIYGQKSLKSRKPAYHIKVFDLPEYESPINQKKNPLEYIKDYRNLFNQAIIDFQIKDNKILTVVKINDFYFYKVFNFKGKLISEKILPTVYDNMDISTYIIKTYEERIKIIGIFESSMLTSILIFE
;
A
#
# COMPACT_ATOMS: atom_id res chain seq x y z
N MET A 1 18.89 21.32 33.73
CA MET A 1 17.47 21.61 34.05
C MET A 1 16.65 20.94 32.95
N CYS A 2 16.29 19.66 33.15
CA CYS A 2 15.63 18.82 32.14
C CYS A 2 14.20 19.30 31.91
N LYS A 3 13.90 19.79 30.70
CA LYS A 3 12.54 20.05 30.23
C LYS A 3 12.09 18.87 29.36
N LYS A 4 10.99 18.25 29.77
CA LYS A 4 10.29 17.17 29.05
C LYS A 4 9.63 17.77 27.80
N VAL A 5 9.85 17.16 26.64
CA VAL A 5 9.20 17.49 25.36
C VAL A 5 7.95 16.63 25.26
N LEU A 6 6.77 17.23 25.08
CA LEU A 6 5.49 16.54 24.95
C LEU A 6 5.00 16.71 23.51
N PHE A 7 4.78 15.61 22.79
CA PHE A 7 4.27 15.63 21.43
C PHE A 7 2.74 15.48 21.44
N TYR A 8 2.02 16.46 20.89
CA TYR A 8 0.60 16.32 20.57
C TYR A 8 0.43 16.36 19.05
N LEU A 9 -0.10 15.27 18.48
CA LEU A 9 -0.72 15.26 17.17
C LEU A 9 -2.22 15.38 17.41
N PHE A 10 -2.92 16.34 16.82
CA PHE A 10 -4.38 16.43 16.89
C PHE A 10 -4.96 16.67 15.50
N ILE A 11 -5.99 15.88 15.18
CA ILE A 11 -7.00 16.21 14.18
C ILE A 11 -8.21 16.75 14.96
N PHE A 12 -8.80 17.84 14.46
CA PHE A 12 -9.96 18.52 15.06
C PHE A 12 -11.13 17.57 15.35
N VAL A 13 -11.54 17.49 16.61
CA VAL A 13 -12.90 17.10 17.01
C VAL A 13 -13.41 18.11 18.04
N SER A 14 -14.64 18.58 17.83
CA SER A 14 -15.36 19.57 18.63
C SER A 14 -15.49 19.18 20.11
N LEU A 15 -15.11 20.12 20.99
CA LEU A 15 -15.20 20.04 22.45
C LEU A 15 -16.66 19.95 22.93
N VAL A 16 -16.99 18.86 23.61
CA VAL A 16 -18.07 18.79 24.61
C VAL A 16 -17.41 18.25 25.88
N GLY A 17 -17.57 18.96 26.99
CA GLY A 17 -16.98 18.56 28.27
C GLY A 17 -17.55 17.22 28.73
N TYR A 18 -16.69 16.22 28.88
CA TYR A 18 -17.04 14.88 29.32
C TYR A 18 -16.58 14.65 30.76
N SER A 19 -17.36 13.87 31.49
CA SER A 19 -17.00 13.41 32.83
C SER A 19 -15.97 12.27 32.74
N GLN A 20 -15.25 12.00 33.84
CA GLN A 20 -14.19 10.99 33.91
C GLN A 20 -14.69 9.56 33.55
N ASP A 21 -15.97 9.27 33.75
CA ASP A 21 -16.61 8.00 33.38
C ASP A 21 -16.96 7.94 31.88
N ASP A 22 -17.19 9.07 31.22
CA ASP A 22 -17.47 9.14 29.78
C ASP A 22 -16.19 9.06 28.91
N GLU A 23 -15.05 9.53 29.40
CA GLU A 23 -13.74 9.39 28.73
C GLU A 23 -13.32 7.92 28.63
N VAL A 24 -13.50 7.14 29.71
CA VAL A 24 -13.22 5.70 29.71
C VAL A 24 -14.11 4.98 28.70
N LEU A 25 -15.39 5.36 28.60
CA LEU A 25 -16.32 4.83 27.60
C LEU A 25 -15.96 5.26 26.17
N HIS A 26 -15.43 6.47 25.94
CA HIS A 26 -14.95 6.90 24.62
C HIS A 26 -13.85 5.98 24.09
N TRP A 27 -12.86 5.64 24.92
CA TRP A 27 -11.76 4.77 24.49
C TRP A 27 -12.16 3.29 24.42
N ILE A 28 -13.17 2.87 25.18
CA ILE A 28 -13.73 1.50 25.16
C ILE A 28 -14.78 1.30 24.05
N ASN A 29 -15.33 2.38 23.45
CA ASN A 29 -16.37 2.26 22.42
C ASN A 29 -15.79 1.73 21.09
N PHE A 30 -15.63 0.40 21.02
CA PHE A 30 -15.22 -0.32 19.81
C PHE A 30 -16.21 -0.17 18.66
N SER A 31 -17.39 0.42 18.85
CA SER A 31 -18.43 0.48 17.81
C SER A 31 -18.09 1.39 16.61
N ASN A 32 -17.12 2.30 16.76
CA ASN A 32 -16.79 3.30 15.73
C ASN A 32 -15.39 3.14 15.10
N ASP A 33 -14.47 2.36 15.69
CA ASP A 33 -13.11 2.19 15.14
C ASP A 33 -13.12 1.31 13.88
N LEU A 34 -12.59 1.79 12.75
CA LEU A 34 -12.47 1.03 11.49
C LEU A 34 -11.56 -0.21 11.64
N HIS A 35 -10.54 -0.13 12.49
CA HIS A 35 -9.53 -1.18 12.74
C HIS A 35 -9.60 -1.67 14.19
N GLN A 36 -10.22 -2.82 14.38
CA GLN A 36 -10.40 -3.46 15.68
C GLN A 36 -9.70 -4.80 15.72
N MET A 37 -9.21 -5.14 16.91
CA MET A 37 -8.65 -6.45 17.25
C MET A 37 -9.36 -6.97 18.50
N ARG A 38 -9.80 -8.22 18.47
CA ARG A 38 -10.37 -8.93 19.64
C ARG A 38 -9.83 -10.34 19.71
N GLN A 39 -9.65 -10.86 20.92
CA GLN A 39 -9.31 -12.28 21.10
C GLN A 39 -10.54 -13.15 20.81
N LEU A 40 -10.32 -14.30 20.17
CA LEU A 40 -11.36 -15.31 19.96
C LEU A 40 -11.63 -16.11 21.23
N GLU A 41 -12.90 -16.44 21.49
CA GLU A 41 -13.28 -17.32 22.60
C GLU A 41 -12.61 -18.71 22.47
N GLY A 42 -12.00 -19.21 23.56
CA GLY A 42 -11.34 -20.51 23.60
C GLY A 42 -9.86 -20.53 23.19
N THR A 43 -9.23 -19.38 22.96
CA THR A 43 -7.82 -19.30 22.51
C THR A 43 -6.80 -19.02 23.62
N ASN A 44 -7.24 -18.97 24.88
CA ASN A 44 -6.40 -18.66 26.04
C ASN A 44 -5.17 -19.57 26.17
N GLU A 45 -5.37 -20.88 26.05
CA GLU A 45 -4.28 -21.86 26.17
C GLU A 45 -3.22 -21.67 25.08
N ASN A 46 -3.64 -21.41 23.84
CA ASN A 46 -2.71 -21.14 22.73
C ASN A 46 -1.86 -19.89 23.01
N ILE A 47 -2.45 -18.86 23.63
CA ILE A 47 -1.76 -17.61 23.97
C ILE A 47 -0.77 -17.83 25.12
N ILE A 48 -1.16 -18.57 26.16
CA ILE A 48 -0.26 -18.96 27.26
C ILE A 48 0.91 -19.77 26.70
N GLU A 49 0.63 -20.80 25.89
CA GLU A 49 1.65 -21.65 25.27
C GLU A 49 2.61 -20.83 24.40
N PHE A 50 2.09 -19.86 23.63
CA PHE A 50 2.92 -18.93 22.88
C PHE A 50 3.88 -18.16 23.81
N PHE A 51 3.37 -17.58 24.91
CA PHE A 51 4.20 -16.83 25.86
C PHE A 51 5.26 -17.71 26.54
N GLU A 52 4.90 -18.93 26.95
CA GLU A 52 5.85 -19.89 27.54
C GLU A 52 6.97 -20.25 26.56
N LYS A 53 6.66 -20.44 25.27
CA LYS A 53 7.64 -20.73 24.21
C LYS A 53 8.58 -19.57 23.91
N THR A 54 8.25 -18.33 24.29
CA THR A 54 9.14 -17.19 24.05
C THR A 54 10.36 -17.17 24.97
N GLU A 55 10.37 -17.98 26.04
CA GLU A 55 11.41 -18.00 27.10
C GLU A 55 11.66 -16.63 27.77
N LEU A 56 10.71 -15.69 27.61
CA LEU A 56 10.79 -14.37 28.23
C LEU A 56 10.39 -14.42 29.70
N ILE A 57 11.16 -13.74 30.55
CA ILE A 57 10.85 -13.64 31.99
C ILE A 57 10.04 -12.38 32.23
N PHE A 58 8.76 -12.57 32.59
CA PHE A 58 7.87 -11.49 32.97
C PHE A 58 7.79 -11.39 34.50
N THR A 59 8.06 -10.20 35.04
CA THR A 59 7.96 -9.93 36.48
C THR A 59 6.58 -9.44 36.90
N ASN A 60 5.74 -9.08 35.93
CA ASN A 60 4.39 -8.58 36.12
C ASN A 60 3.40 -9.53 35.44
N ASP A 61 2.22 -9.72 36.03
CA ASP A 61 1.14 -10.52 35.44
C ASP A 61 0.59 -9.92 34.14
N THR A 62 0.85 -8.62 33.91
CA THR A 62 0.44 -7.91 32.70
C THR A 62 1.63 -7.39 31.91
N VAL A 63 1.57 -7.60 30.59
CA VAL A 63 2.65 -7.26 29.65
C VAL A 63 2.05 -6.57 28.43
N TYR A 64 2.79 -5.62 27.86
CA TYR A 64 2.41 -4.95 26.63
C TYR A 64 3.00 -5.67 25.43
N PHE A 65 2.17 -5.95 24.43
CA PHE A 65 2.62 -6.47 23.14
C PHE A 65 2.28 -5.47 22.03
N ILE A 66 3.19 -5.30 21.07
CA ILE A 66 2.96 -4.50 19.88
C ILE A 66 2.98 -5.44 18.68
N PHE A 67 1.83 -5.64 18.05
CA PHE A 67 1.71 -6.43 16.82
C PHE A 67 2.04 -5.52 15.65
N VAL A 68 3.05 -5.87 14.87
CA VAL A 68 3.52 -5.05 13.75
C VAL A 68 3.43 -5.87 12.46
N PRO A 69 2.60 -5.45 11.48
CA PRO A 69 2.73 -5.85 10.08
C PRO A 69 3.74 -4.91 9.38
N PRO A 70 5.01 -5.31 9.22
CA PRO A 70 6.07 -4.40 8.80
C PRO A 70 5.75 -3.65 7.50
N MET A 71 5.94 -2.33 7.50
CA MET A 71 5.77 -1.38 6.39
C MET A 71 4.38 -1.32 5.73
N ARG A 72 3.38 -2.08 6.18
CA ARG A 72 2.00 -1.95 5.67
C ARG A 72 1.39 -0.58 5.94
N CYS A 73 1.72 0.03 7.08
CA CYS A 73 1.45 1.43 7.39
C CYS A 73 2.66 2.04 8.11
N SER A 74 3.67 2.45 7.34
CA SER A 74 4.92 3.04 7.86
C SER A 74 4.70 4.23 8.80
N ARG A 75 3.69 5.08 8.52
CA ARG A 75 3.31 6.21 9.40
C ARG A 75 2.74 5.74 10.74
N CYS A 76 1.94 4.68 10.74
CA CYS A 76 1.36 4.12 11.96
C CYS A 76 2.44 3.56 12.90
N GLU A 77 3.54 3.04 12.35
CA GLU A 77 4.69 2.58 13.13
C GLU A 77 5.41 3.70 13.87
N GLY A 78 5.28 4.96 13.43
CA GLY A 78 5.87 6.12 14.09
C GLY A 78 5.36 6.35 15.52
N VAL A 79 4.26 5.69 15.89
CA VAL A 79 3.67 5.73 17.23
C VAL A 79 4.35 4.78 18.22
N ILE A 80 5.06 3.76 17.74
CA ILE A 80 5.61 2.65 18.55
C ILE A 80 6.63 3.14 19.57
N ASN A 81 7.68 3.84 19.13
CA ASN A 81 8.73 4.33 20.03
C ASN A 81 8.23 5.42 21.00
N PRO A 82 7.38 6.38 20.57
CA PRO A 82 6.69 7.29 21.49
C PRO A 82 5.89 6.56 22.57
N PHE A 83 5.10 5.54 22.21
CA PHE A 83 4.37 4.73 23.18
C PHE A 83 5.28 4.08 24.22
N ILE A 84 6.35 3.42 23.76
CA ILE A 84 7.32 2.76 24.65
C ILE A 84 7.96 3.76 25.62
N THR A 85 8.21 4.98 25.15
CA THR A 85 8.80 6.05 25.98
C THR A 85 7.80 6.51 27.05
N GLU A 86 6.56 6.78 26.65
CA GLU A 86 5.52 7.25 27.58
C GLU A 86 5.13 6.18 28.61
N ILE A 87 4.97 4.92 28.19
CA ILE A 87 4.61 3.84 29.13
C ILE A 87 5.70 3.60 30.17
N LYS A 88 6.98 3.70 29.78
CA LYS A 88 8.12 3.58 30.70
C LYS A 88 8.28 4.79 31.63
N ASN A 89 7.83 5.97 31.20
CA ASN A 89 7.78 7.15 32.07
C ASN A 89 6.73 6.99 33.18
N ILE A 90 5.65 6.25 32.91
CA ILE A 90 4.56 6.00 33.86
C ILE A 90 4.87 4.80 34.76
N ASN A 91 5.36 3.72 34.15
CA ASN A 91 5.72 2.48 34.82
C ASN A 91 7.10 2.02 34.30
N PRO A 92 8.19 2.38 34.99
CA PRO A 92 9.56 2.00 34.59
C PRO A 92 9.79 0.50 34.46
N ASP A 93 9.01 -0.32 35.16
CA ASP A 93 9.09 -1.79 35.14
C ASP A 93 8.17 -2.42 34.07
N ALA A 94 7.43 -1.61 33.30
CA ALA A 94 6.61 -2.09 32.20
C ALA A 94 7.46 -2.78 31.14
N LYS A 95 7.14 -4.05 30.86
CA LYS A 95 7.73 -4.82 29.78
C LYS A 95 6.93 -4.62 28.51
N VAL A 96 7.62 -4.24 27.44
CA VAL A 96 7.04 -4.10 26.09
C VAL A 96 7.73 -5.07 25.14
N VAL A 97 6.95 -5.97 24.55
CA VAL A 97 7.40 -6.93 23.54
C VAL A 97 6.85 -6.52 22.18
N LEU A 98 7.70 -6.48 21.15
CA LEU A 98 7.29 -6.24 19.77
C LEU A 98 7.26 -7.56 19.01
N LEU A 99 6.11 -7.88 18.42
CA LEU A 99 5.90 -9.05 17.56
C LEU A 99 5.79 -8.58 16.11
N ALA A 100 6.78 -8.91 15.28
CA ALA A 100 6.80 -8.53 13.87
C ALA A 100 6.50 -9.73 12.97
N PHE A 101 5.47 -9.61 12.13
CA PHE A 101 4.91 -10.71 11.35
C PHE A 101 5.28 -10.59 9.87
N TYR A 102 6.20 -11.43 9.39
CA TYR A 102 6.59 -11.43 7.97
C TYR A 102 7.23 -12.77 7.56
N PRO A 103 6.86 -13.37 6.41
CA PRO A 103 7.24 -14.75 6.07
C PRO A 103 8.73 -14.95 5.74
N LYS A 104 9.47 -13.89 5.36
CA LYS A 104 10.91 -13.99 5.02
C LYS A 104 11.80 -13.54 6.17
N THR A 105 12.51 -14.47 6.80
CA THR A 105 13.37 -14.23 7.97
C THR A 105 14.43 -13.16 7.72
N GLY A 106 15.27 -13.33 6.68
CA GLY A 106 16.39 -12.41 6.44
C GLY A 106 15.95 -10.97 6.20
N ALA A 107 14.88 -10.79 5.42
CA ALA A 107 14.29 -9.48 5.18
C ALA A 107 13.68 -8.86 6.46
N LEU A 108 13.00 -9.67 7.27
CA LEU A 108 12.41 -9.24 8.53
C LEU A 108 13.48 -8.79 9.54
N GLU A 109 14.54 -9.58 9.70
CA GLU A 109 15.67 -9.24 10.58
C GLU A 109 16.36 -7.95 10.16
N TYR A 110 16.60 -7.77 8.85
CA TYR A 110 17.16 -6.55 8.31
C TYR A 110 16.28 -5.32 8.61
N TYR A 111 14.97 -5.44 8.37
CA TYR A 111 14.00 -4.40 8.69
C TYR A 111 14.03 -4.02 10.18
N LEU A 112 13.98 -5.02 11.08
CA LEU A 112 14.00 -4.77 12.53
C LEU A 112 15.28 -4.08 12.98
N LYS A 113 16.43 -4.50 12.44
CA LYS A 113 17.74 -3.86 12.68
C LYS A 113 17.77 -2.40 12.21
N LYS A 114 17.16 -2.10 11.05
CA LYS A 114 17.08 -0.74 10.50
C LYS A 114 16.15 0.15 11.33
N ARG A 115 15.00 -0.35 11.77
CA ARG A 115 14.00 0.41 12.54
C ARG A 115 14.42 0.68 13.99
N LYS A 116 15.26 -0.16 14.60
CA LYS A 116 15.77 0.03 15.98
C LYS A 116 14.65 0.36 16.97
N PHE A 117 13.57 -0.43 16.95
CA PHE A 117 12.49 -0.28 17.91
C PHE A 117 13.02 -0.41 19.35
N ARG A 118 12.50 0.41 20.27
CA ARG A 118 12.99 0.51 21.66
C ARG A 118 12.33 -0.49 22.62
N ALA A 119 11.67 -1.51 22.09
CA ALA A 119 11.01 -2.54 22.89
C ALA A 119 12.04 -3.31 23.71
N ASP A 120 11.63 -3.87 24.86
CA ASP A 120 12.51 -4.70 25.68
C ASP A 120 12.88 -5.99 24.95
N TYR A 121 11.93 -6.52 24.18
CA TYR A 121 12.10 -7.70 23.34
C TYR A 121 11.48 -7.47 21.97
N VAL A 122 12.14 -8.00 20.94
CA VAL A 122 11.66 -7.98 19.55
C VAL A 122 11.67 -9.42 19.06
N ILE A 123 10.51 -9.94 18.68
CA ILE A 123 10.34 -11.31 18.19
C ILE A 123 9.94 -11.24 16.71
N ALA A 124 10.76 -11.85 15.87
CA ALA A 124 10.49 -12.05 14.46
C ALA A 124 9.64 -13.32 14.27
N LEU A 125 8.43 -13.18 13.72
CA LEU A 125 7.49 -14.27 13.50
C LEU A 125 7.26 -14.47 12.00
N THR A 126 7.83 -15.55 11.47
CA THR A 126 7.62 -15.99 10.08
C THR A 126 6.41 -16.90 9.93
N ASP A 127 6.05 -17.60 11.01
CA ASP A 127 4.77 -18.29 11.14
C ASP A 127 3.70 -17.30 11.61
N LEU A 128 2.64 -17.18 10.82
CA LEU A 128 1.54 -16.24 11.05
C LEU A 128 0.40 -16.86 11.86
N THR A 129 0.46 -18.15 12.19
CA THR A 129 -0.61 -18.88 12.90
C THR A 129 -0.97 -18.29 14.26
N PHE A 130 -0.06 -17.59 14.93
CA PHE A 130 -0.39 -16.90 16.17
C PHE A 130 -1.49 -15.83 15.99
N LEU A 131 -1.59 -15.23 14.79
CA LEU A 131 -2.65 -14.27 14.47
C LEU A 131 -4.04 -14.92 14.41
N ASP A 132 -4.13 -16.25 14.22
CA ASP A 132 -5.40 -16.98 14.16
C ASP A 132 -6.14 -16.99 15.50
N ASN A 133 -5.50 -16.57 16.59
CA ASN A 133 -6.14 -16.39 17.89
C ASN A 133 -6.98 -15.10 17.99
N PHE A 134 -6.95 -14.25 16.97
CA PHE A 134 -7.54 -12.92 17.00
C PHE A 134 -8.48 -12.66 15.82
N TYR A 135 -9.60 -12.01 16.12
CA TYR A 135 -10.48 -11.39 15.14
C TYR A 135 -9.97 -9.99 14.80
N PHE A 136 -9.88 -9.69 13.50
CA PHE A 136 -9.61 -8.34 12.99
C PHE A 136 -10.81 -7.85 12.17
N SER A 137 -11.28 -6.62 12.40
CA SER A 137 -12.39 -6.04 11.62
C SER A 137 -12.06 -5.91 10.12
N SER A 138 -10.78 -5.74 9.77
CA SER A 138 -10.27 -5.73 8.40
C SER A 138 -10.07 -7.15 7.80
N GLY A 139 -10.36 -8.20 8.56
CA GLY A 139 -10.13 -9.60 8.21
C GLY A 139 -8.69 -10.08 8.36
N HIS A 140 -7.72 -9.18 8.56
CA HIS A 140 -6.31 -9.48 8.82
C HIS A 140 -5.58 -8.27 9.44
N LEU A 141 -4.37 -8.50 9.95
CA LEU A 141 -3.48 -7.46 10.50
C LEU A 141 -2.99 -6.50 9.40
N GLN A 142 -3.54 -5.28 9.35
CA GLN A 142 -3.21 -4.23 8.36
C GLN A 142 -2.35 -3.10 8.91
N VAL A 143 -2.53 -2.77 10.19
CA VAL A 143 -1.83 -1.68 10.89
C VAL A 143 -1.26 -2.23 12.20
N PRO A 144 -0.27 -1.56 12.81
CA PRO A 144 0.20 -1.97 14.11
C PRO A 144 -0.87 -1.82 15.20
N TYR A 145 -0.88 -2.73 16.16
CA TYR A 145 -1.74 -2.68 17.34
C TYR A 145 -0.90 -2.65 18.61
N ILE A 146 -1.25 -1.76 19.54
CA ILE A 146 -0.77 -1.77 20.92
C ILE A 146 -1.75 -2.59 21.74
N THR A 147 -1.23 -3.58 22.47
CA THR A 147 -2.03 -4.52 23.23
C THR A 147 -1.50 -4.71 24.65
N LYS A 148 -2.36 -5.15 25.56
CA LYS A 148 -2.03 -5.53 26.93
C LYS A 148 -2.65 -6.89 27.21
N PHE A 149 -1.86 -7.83 27.72
CA PHE A 149 -2.29 -9.18 28.06
C PHE A 149 -2.11 -9.46 29.55
N ASN A 150 -2.98 -10.30 30.11
CA ASN A 150 -2.68 -11.06 31.31
C ASN A 150 -1.95 -12.34 30.89
N ILE A 151 -0.69 -12.49 31.30
CA ILE A 151 0.15 -13.63 30.91
C ILE A 151 -0.37 -14.94 31.50
N SER A 152 -0.82 -14.90 32.76
CA SER A 152 -1.25 -16.10 33.49
C SER A 152 -2.57 -16.69 32.97
N SER A 153 -3.50 -15.85 32.54
CA SER A 153 -4.80 -16.29 32.01
C SER A 153 -4.84 -16.35 30.49
N GLY A 154 -3.88 -15.74 29.79
CA GLY A 154 -3.90 -15.61 28.32
C GLY A 154 -4.98 -14.66 27.81
N ASP A 155 -5.52 -13.79 28.67
CA ASP A 155 -6.57 -12.84 28.27
C ASP A 155 -5.97 -11.56 27.66
N LEU A 156 -6.50 -11.17 26.50
CA LEU A 156 -6.31 -9.84 25.92
C LEU A 156 -7.15 -8.84 26.72
N ILE A 157 -6.47 -8.03 27.54
CA ILE A 157 -7.10 -6.93 28.29
C ILE A 157 -7.46 -5.81 27.34
N ILE A 158 -6.55 -5.44 26.42
CA ILE A 158 -6.83 -4.36 25.47
C ILE A 158 -6.08 -4.53 24.15
N GLY A 159 -6.71 -4.12 23.04
CA GLY A 159 -6.07 -4.02 21.72
C GLY A 159 -6.52 -2.75 21.00
N LYS A 160 -5.58 -1.85 20.70
CA LYS A 160 -5.84 -0.58 20.01
C LYS A 160 -4.97 -0.40 18.78
N SER A 161 -5.62 -0.07 17.67
CA SER A 161 -4.97 0.30 16.42
C SER A 161 -4.14 1.57 16.62
N THR A 162 -2.97 1.62 16.00
CA THR A 162 -2.13 2.83 15.94
C THR A 162 -2.56 3.80 14.83
N LEU A 163 -3.43 3.38 13.91
CA LEU A 163 -3.99 4.27 12.90
C LEU A 163 -4.91 5.30 13.56
N GLY A 164 -4.65 6.58 13.31
CA GLY A 164 -5.43 7.69 13.88
C GLY A 164 -5.20 7.90 15.38
N LEU A 165 -4.26 7.16 15.99
CA LEU A 165 -3.97 7.27 17.40
C LEU A 165 -3.12 8.51 17.70
N ASN A 166 -3.65 9.39 18.56
CA ASN A 166 -2.88 10.50 19.11
C ASN A 166 -2.11 9.99 20.34
N MET A 167 -0.82 9.67 20.17
CA MET A 167 0.02 9.19 21.26
C MET A 167 0.41 10.34 22.18
N ASN A 168 -0.16 10.36 23.38
CA ASN A 168 0.12 11.32 24.43
C ASN A 168 0.17 10.61 25.80
N SER A 169 0.57 11.34 26.84
CA SER A 169 0.65 10.77 28.19
C SER A 169 -0.70 10.31 28.74
N GLU A 170 -1.81 10.94 28.33
CA GLU A 170 -3.16 10.55 28.74
C GLU A 170 -3.52 9.15 28.23
N PHE A 171 -3.29 8.87 26.94
CA PHE A 171 -3.47 7.54 26.37
C PHE A 171 -2.58 6.50 27.07
N ALA A 172 -1.31 6.84 27.31
CA ALA A 172 -0.39 5.93 27.99
C ALA A 172 -0.81 5.66 29.45
N HIS A 173 -1.36 6.65 30.16
CA HIS A 173 -1.94 6.47 31.49
C HIS A 173 -3.19 5.60 31.44
N TRP A 174 -4.08 5.85 30.48
CA TRP A 174 -5.31 5.09 30.30
C TRP A 174 -5.02 3.61 30.05
N ILE A 175 -4.16 3.29 29.08
CA ILE A 175 -3.83 1.89 28.77
C ILE A 175 -3.10 1.21 29.94
N ASN A 176 -2.26 1.95 30.68
CA ASN A 176 -1.59 1.42 31.86
C ASN A 176 -2.58 1.01 32.95
N ASN A 177 -3.59 1.83 33.18
CA ASN A 177 -4.59 1.63 34.22
C ASN A 177 -5.78 0.77 33.76
N CYS A 178 -5.78 0.30 32.51
CA CYS A 178 -6.83 -0.57 32.01
C CYS A 178 -6.65 -2.01 32.54
N TYR A 179 -7.71 -2.52 33.18
CA TYR A 179 -7.83 -3.90 33.68
C TYR A 179 -9.17 -4.54 33.27
N VAL A 180 -9.86 -3.94 32.30
CA VAL A 180 -11.14 -4.44 31.81
C VAL A 180 -10.87 -5.53 30.78
N ASP A 181 -11.45 -6.71 30.95
CA ASP A 181 -11.37 -7.75 29.93
C ASP A 181 -12.19 -7.34 28.70
N ILE A 182 -11.59 -7.35 27.51
CA ILE A 182 -12.34 -7.19 26.26
C ILE A 182 -13.32 -8.36 26.15
N ILE A 183 -14.58 -8.06 25.79
CA ILE A 183 -15.55 -9.08 25.41
C ILE A 183 -14.97 -9.88 24.24
N LYS A 184 -14.61 -11.14 24.51
CA LYS A 184 -14.08 -12.08 23.51
C LYS A 184 -15.04 -12.17 22.33
N HIS A 185 -14.47 -12.21 21.13
CA HIS A 185 -15.26 -12.39 19.93
C HIS A 185 -15.76 -13.84 19.88
N LYS A 186 -17.09 -13.99 19.95
CA LYS A 186 -17.75 -15.26 19.69
C LYS A 186 -17.95 -15.35 18.17
N PRO A 187 -17.30 -16.30 17.48
CA PRO A 187 -17.56 -16.47 16.07
C PRO A 187 -19.05 -16.78 15.91
N GLN A 188 -19.83 -15.86 15.32
CA GLN A 188 -21.20 -16.20 14.95
C GLN A 188 -21.14 -17.26 13.85
N LYS A 189 -22.18 -18.08 13.70
CA LYS A 189 -22.32 -18.97 12.53
C LYS A 189 -22.33 -18.21 11.18
N GLN A 190 -22.39 -16.87 11.20
CA GLN A 190 -22.19 -16.00 10.04
C GLN A 190 -20.76 -15.46 9.89
N ASP A 191 -19.94 -15.50 10.96
CA ASP A 191 -18.51 -15.14 10.91
C ASP A 191 -17.64 -16.35 10.55
N GLN A 192 -18.10 -17.57 10.88
CA GLN A 192 -17.66 -18.78 10.19
C GLN A 192 -18.26 -18.76 8.80
N GLN A 193 -17.46 -18.35 7.82
CA GLN A 193 -17.87 -18.14 6.44
C GLN A 193 -18.72 -16.85 6.27
N SER A 194 -18.03 -15.73 6.01
CA SER A 194 -18.25 -15.15 4.69
C SER A 194 -17.89 -16.26 3.69
N GLU A 195 -18.81 -17.19 3.49
CA GLU A 195 -18.88 -18.02 2.32
C GLU A 195 -19.02 -16.94 1.27
N TYR A 196 -17.87 -16.56 0.70
CA TYR A 196 -17.81 -15.72 -0.47
C TYR A 196 -18.92 -16.26 -1.35
N GLN A 197 -20.00 -15.47 -1.49
CA GLN A 197 -21.10 -15.88 -2.36
C GLN A 197 -20.42 -16.34 -3.62
N VAL A 198 -20.64 -17.62 -3.94
CA VAL A 198 -20.00 -18.35 -5.03
C VAL A 198 -19.78 -17.35 -6.15
N VAL A 199 -18.52 -16.89 -6.30
CA VAL A 199 -18.17 -16.01 -7.42
C VAL A 199 -18.66 -16.78 -8.62
N PRO A 200 -19.60 -16.24 -9.44
CA PRO A 200 -20.17 -17.00 -10.53
C PRO A 200 -19.02 -17.64 -11.28
N GLU A 201 -19.01 -18.97 -11.34
CA GLU A 201 -17.90 -19.73 -11.91
C GLU A 201 -17.78 -19.29 -13.37
N ILE A 202 -16.84 -18.37 -13.64
CA ILE A 202 -16.53 -17.99 -15.01
C ILE A 202 -15.85 -19.21 -15.60
N HIS A 203 -16.60 -19.95 -16.41
CA HIS A 203 -16.08 -21.13 -17.07
C HIS A 203 -15.07 -20.67 -18.14
N ILE A 204 -13.79 -20.73 -17.79
CA ILE A 204 -12.71 -20.48 -18.73
C ILE A 204 -12.55 -21.76 -19.56
N ASP A 205 -12.99 -21.73 -20.82
CA ASP A 205 -12.71 -22.82 -21.75
C ASP A 205 -11.22 -22.83 -22.09
N LYS A 206 -10.48 -23.72 -21.43
CA LYS A 206 -9.04 -23.90 -21.64
C LYS A 206 -8.73 -24.79 -22.85
N LYS A 207 -9.73 -25.39 -23.51
CA LYS A 207 -9.48 -26.37 -24.57
C LYS A 207 -8.79 -25.70 -25.75
N GLY A 208 -7.56 -26.14 -26.04
CA GLY A 208 -6.76 -25.67 -27.17
C GLY A 208 -5.92 -24.42 -26.89
N LEU A 209 -5.96 -23.84 -25.69
CA LEU A 209 -5.06 -22.74 -25.33
C LEU A 209 -3.66 -23.24 -25.02
N GLN A 210 -2.66 -22.64 -25.67
CA GLN A 210 -1.26 -22.94 -25.43
C GLN A 210 -0.77 -22.20 -24.16
N VAL A 211 -0.19 -22.95 -23.22
CA VAL A 211 0.56 -22.38 -22.10
C VAL A 211 1.92 -21.93 -22.61
N MET A 212 2.27 -20.67 -22.37
CA MET A 212 3.59 -20.14 -22.70
C MET A 212 4.64 -20.77 -21.80
N LYS A 213 5.79 -21.14 -22.39
CA LYS A 213 6.96 -21.60 -21.66
C LYS A 213 7.98 -20.46 -21.60
N PRO A 214 8.66 -20.27 -20.46
CA PRO A 214 9.75 -19.30 -20.41
C PRO A 214 10.85 -19.73 -21.37
N VAL A 215 11.41 -18.76 -22.08
CA VAL A 215 12.60 -18.96 -22.93
C VAL A 215 13.89 -18.71 -22.15
N ARG A 216 13.78 -18.01 -21.01
CA ARG A 216 14.90 -17.66 -20.14
C ARG A 216 14.41 -17.41 -18.73
N GLU A 217 15.23 -17.83 -17.77
CA GLU A 217 15.12 -17.52 -16.35
C GLU A 217 16.34 -16.71 -15.92
N ILE A 218 16.10 -15.71 -15.08
CA ILE A 218 17.13 -14.89 -14.45
C ILE A 218 16.84 -14.90 -12.95
N VAL A 219 17.62 -15.66 -12.19
CA VAL A 219 17.55 -15.66 -10.73
C VAL A 219 18.17 -14.36 -10.21
N LEU A 220 17.48 -13.68 -9.29
CA LEU A 220 18.01 -12.51 -8.61
C LEU A 220 18.90 -12.97 -7.45
N GLY A 221 20.17 -12.58 -7.48
CA GLY A 221 21.04 -12.73 -6.31
C GLY A 221 20.58 -11.81 -5.18
N GLU A 222 20.58 -12.32 -3.96
CA GLU A 222 20.49 -11.48 -2.77
C GLU A 222 21.89 -11.03 -2.34
N GLU A 223 22.04 -9.76 -1.99
CA GLU A 223 23.29 -9.19 -1.49
C GLU A 223 23.28 -9.20 0.04
N GLU A 224 24.43 -9.48 0.66
CA GLU A 224 24.55 -9.42 2.12
C GLU A 224 24.22 -7.99 2.61
N GLY A 225 23.20 -7.89 3.46
CA GLY A 225 22.71 -6.60 3.97
C GLY A 225 21.64 -5.92 3.11
N TYR A 226 21.20 -6.52 1.99
CA TYR A 226 20.04 -6.07 1.22
C TYR A 226 19.19 -7.28 0.76
N PRO A 227 18.63 -8.05 1.69
CA PRO A 227 17.74 -9.17 1.36
C PRO A 227 16.49 -8.68 0.62
N ILE A 228 15.95 -9.52 -0.27
CA ILE A 228 14.74 -9.19 -1.03
C ILE A 228 13.52 -9.64 -0.22
N SER A 229 12.71 -8.69 0.22
CA SER A 229 11.45 -9.00 0.89
C SER A 229 10.38 -9.36 -0.14
N LYS A 230 9.99 -8.39 -0.96
CA LYS A 230 9.01 -8.56 -2.04
C LYS A 230 9.17 -7.46 -3.07
N ALA A 231 9.17 -7.83 -4.35
CA ALA A 231 9.36 -6.89 -5.45
C ALA A 231 8.06 -6.19 -5.89
N TYR A 232 8.00 -4.88 -5.70
CA TYR A 232 6.93 -4.01 -6.20
C TYR A 232 7.42 -3.08 -7.30
N TYR A 233 6.51 -2.71 -8.20
CA TYR A 233 6.78 -1.80 -9.33
C TYR A 233 8.05 -2.16 -10.12
N PRO A 234 8.19 -3.42 -10.58
CA PRO A 234 9.33 -3.83 -11.38
C PRO A 234 9.42 -3.01 -12.68
N SER A 235 10.64 -2.73 -13.10
CA SER A 235 10.95 -1.88 -14.24
C SER A 235 12.20 -2.37 -14.95
N PHE A 236 12.20 -2.27 -16.28
CA PHE A 236 13.36 -2.57 -17.12
C PHE A 236 13.66 -1.38 -18.02
N ASP A 237 14.95 -1.13 -18.23
CA ASP A 237 15.38 -0.25 -19.29
C ASP A 237 15.00 -0.79 -20.67
N ASP A 238 15.22 0.00 -21.72
CA ASP A 238 14.82 -0.38 -23.06
C ASP A 238 15.66 -1.53 -23.64
N GLN A 239 16.85 -1.77 -23.08
CA GLN A 239 17.75 -2.85 -23.47
C GLN A 239 17.60 -4.13 -22.61
N ILE A 240 16.78 -4.10 -21.55
CA ILE A 240 16.69 -5.18 -20.56
C ILE A 240 18.08 -5.51 -19.97
N GLU A 241 18.96 -4.50 -19.87
CA GLU A 241 20.27 -4.60 -19.21
C GLU A 241 20.16 -4.25 -17.73
N HIS A 242 19.24 -3.35 -17.39
CA HIS A 242 18.99 -2.94 -16.02
C HIS A 242 17.58 -3.31 -15.59
N PHE A 243 17.48 -3.82 -14.36
CA PHE A 243 16.24 -4.16 -13.71
C PHE A 243 16.17 -3.46 -12.35
N SER A 244 15.03 -2.84 -12.06
CA SER A 244 14.79 -2.23 -10.74
C SER A 244 13.41 -2.51 -10.20
N PHE A 245 13.29 -2.53 -8.89
CA PHE A 245 12.03 -2.65 -8.18
C PHE A 245 12.11 -1.97 -6.81
N MET A 246 10.96 -1.62 -6.27
CA MET A 246 10.82 -1.19 -4.88
C MET A 246 10.71 -2.43 -3.98
N ASP A 247 11.60 -2.55 -3.02
CA ASP A 247 11.51 -3.58 -1.98
C ASP A 247 10.49 -3.16 -0.90
N GLU A 248 9.58 -4.07 -0.52
CA GLU A 248 8.43 -3.79 0.36
C GLU A 248 8.86 -3.31 1.75
N LEU A 249 9.81 -4.00 2.40
CA LEU A 249 10.18 -3.71 3.79
C LEU A 249 11.17 -2.56 3.93
N THR A 250 11.98 -2.30 2.91
CA THR A 250 12.94 -1.19 2.96
C THR A 250 12.40 0.09 2.33
N CYS A 251 11.32 0.02 1.54
CA CYS A 251 10.83 1.09 0.66
C CYS A 251 11.96 1.78 -0.13
N SER A 252 12.95 1.00 -0.53
CA SER A 252 14.13 1.42 -1.29
C SER A 252 14.09 0.81 -2.69
N ILE A 253 14.79 1.39 -3.65
CA ILE A 253 14.85 0.83 -5.00
C ILE A 253 16.09 -0.04 -5.14
N TYR A 254 15.92 -1.34 -5.35
CA TYR A 254 17.03 -2.23 -5.66
C TYR A 254 17.27 -2.21 -7.17
N LEU A 255 18.53 -2.04 -7.55
CA LEU A 255 18.96 -1.97 -8.95
C LEU A 255 19.91 -3.12 -9.25
N TYR A 256 19.61 -3.82 -10.34
CA TYR A 256 20.34 -4.98 -10.84
C TYR A 256 20.83 -4.74 -12.27
N LYS A 257 21.95 -5.37 -12.61
CA LYS A 257 22.39 -5.57 -13.99
C LYS A 257 22.07 -6.98 -14.43
N CYS A 258 21.26 -7.12 -15.46
CA CYS A 258 20.88 -8.39 -16.05
C CYS A 258 21.92 -8.86 -17.08
N SER A 259 22.22 -10.16 -17.06
CA SER A 259 23.05 -10.86 -18.03
C SER A 259 22.38 -12.18 -18.42
N GLU A 260 22.84 -12.83 -19.49
CA GLU A 260 22.23 -14.08 -20.00
C GLU A 260 22.06 -15.16 -18.91
N ILE A 261 22.99 -15.23 -17.96
CA ILE A 261 23.08 -16.28 -16.94
C ILE A 261 22.56 -15.88 -15.56
N GLY A 262 22.19 -14.60 -15.34
CA GLY A 262 21.76 -14.13 -14.02
C GLY A 262 21.73 -12.60 -13.90
N ALA A 263 21.31 -12.11 -12.74
CA ALA A 263 21.32 -10.68 -12.41
C ALA A 263 22.28 -10.40 -11.25
N VAL A 264 23.13 -9.38 -11.43
CA VAL A 264 24.08 -8.92 -10.41
C VAL A 264 23.48 -7.70 -9.71
N PHE A 265 23.41 -7.73 -8.38
CA PHE A 265 23.01 -6.57 -7.59
C PHE A 265 24.02 -5.44 -7.79
N LEU A 266 23.55 -4.26 -8.17
CA LEU A 266 24.40 -3.09 -8.31
C LEU A 266 24.39 -2.23 -7.04
N ARG A 267 23.20 -1.94 -6.51
CA ARG A 267 23.00 -1.11 -5.31
C ARG A 267 21.56 -1.08 -4.86
N ALA A 268 21.36 -0.72 -3.60
CA ALA A 268 20.11 -0.19 -3.10
C ALA A 268 20.16 1.35 -3.16
N LEU A 269 19.16 1.94 -3.80
CA LEU A 269 18.96 3.38 -3.81
C LEU A 269 18.06 3.75 -2.65
N GLU A 270 18.67 4.44 -1.68
CA GLU A 270 18.03 4.97 -0.48
C GLU A 270 18.03 6.50 -0.52
N PRO A 271 17.11 7.17 0.17
CA PRO A 271 17.15 8.61 0.31
C PRO A 271 18.40 9.04 1.09
N THR A 272 19.12 10.00 0.53
CA THR A 272 20.23 10.68 1.19
C THR A 272 19.71 11.63 2.27
N THR A 273 20.56 12.01 3.22
CA THR A 273 20.19 13.01 4.23
C THR A 273 19.81 14.35 3.61
N GLU A 274 20.43 14.74 2.50
CA GLU A 274 20.05 15.97 1.77
C GLU A 274 18.63 15.87 1.21
N GLU A 275 18.27 14.73 0.61
CA GLU A 275 16.93 14.49 0.07
C GLU A 275 15.86 14.44 1.16
N GLU A 276 16.15 13.82 2.29
CA GLU A 276 15.24 13.80 3.45
C GLU A 276 14.98 15.19 4.03
N ASN A 277 15.92 16.13 3.87
CA ASN A 277 15.80 17.50 4.38
C ASN A 277 15.17 18.49 3.38
N LEU A 278 14.83 18.06 2.15
CA LEU A 278 14.36 18.96 1.08
C LEU A 278 13.15 19.82 1.47
N PHE A 279 12.21 19.28 2.24
CA PHE A 279 10.99 19.98 2.68
C PHE A 279 10.96 20.18 4.19
N ARG A 280 12.13 20.34 4.79
CA ARG A 280 12.24 20.75 6.19
C ARG A 280 11.93 22.24 6.31
N GLY A 281 10.96 22.57 7.16
CA GLY A 281 10.62 23.94 7.49
C GLY A 281 11.84 24.69 8.05
N PRO A 282 11.98 26.00 7.75
CA PRO A 282 13.19 26.78 8.08
C PRO A 282 13.49 26.84 9.59
N ASP A 283 12.45 26.70 10.42
CA ASP A 283 12.51 26.78 11.87
C ASP A 283 12.61 25.40 12.56
N ILE A 284 12.76 24.32 11.79
CA ILE A 284 12.97 22.97 12.28
C ILE A 284 14.50 22.73 12.32
N ASP A 285 15.08 22.68 13.53
CA ASP A 285 16.52 22.44 13.67
C ASP A 285 16.92 20.98 13.42
N ASP A 286 18.22 20.76 13.20
CA ASP A 286 18.78 19.44 12.91
C ASP A 286 18.56 18.42 14.04
N THR A 287 18.58 18.88 15.30
CA THR A 287 18.43 18.00 16.46
C THR A 287 17.03 17.43 16.51
N MET A 288 16.02 18.28 16.33
CA MET A 288 14.63 17.89 16.30
C MET A 288 14.32 16.97 15.12
N PHE A 289 14.83 17.30 13.93
CA PHE A 289 14.69 16.43 12.75
C PHE A 289 15.30 15.03 13.01
N MET A 290 16.50 14.98 13.58
CA MET A 290 17.15 13.71 13.94
C MET A 290 16.35 12.92 14.98
N VAL A 291 15.75 13.57 15.98
CA VAL A 291 14.90 12.90 16.97
C VAL A 291 13.68 12.28 16.28
N LEU A 292 12.97 13.03 15.44
CA LEU A 292 11.81 12.52 14.70
C LEU A 292 12.18 11.29 13.84
N LYS A 293 13.34 11.33 13.18
CA LYS A 293 13.87 10.22 12.37
C LYS A 293 14.21 9.01 13.24
N GLN A 294 14.97 9.20 14.33
CA GLN A 294 15.37 8.12 15.24
C GLN A 294 14.18 7.49 15.98
N MET A 295 13.09 8.23 16.14
CA MET A 295 11.84 7.73 16.71
C MET A 295 10.94 7.03 15.67
N ASN A 296 11.35 6.95 14.40
CA ASN A 296 10.58 6.44 13.27
C ASN A 296 9.28 7.21 12.97
N ILE A 297 9.16 8.45 13.47
CA ILE A 297 7.95 9.29 13.28
C ILE A 297 7.87 9.76 11.83
N ILE A 298 8.97 10.28 11.30
CA ILE A 298 9.08 10.69 9.91
C ILE A 298 9.67 9.56 9.07
N ASN A 299 9.12 9.36 7.88
CA ASN A 299 9.50 8.26 7.01
C ASN A 299 9.61 8.76 5.57
N THR A 300 10.73 8.43 4.94
CA THR A 300 10.88 8.56 3.50
C THR A 300 10.57 7.22 2.86
N MET A 301 9.79 7.23 1.78
CA MET A 301 9.43 6.02 1.03
C MET A 301 9.66 6.25 -0.46
N PHE A 302 10.38 5.35 -1.12
CA PHE A 302 10.36 5.25 -2.57
C PHE A 302 9.26 4.29 -3.01
N PHE A 303 8.68 4.56 -4.18
CA PHE A 303 7.57 3.82 -4.76
C PHE A 303 7.86 3.43 -6.22
N SER A 304 6.97 3.74 -7.17
CA SER A 304 7.16 3.41 -8.58
C SER A 304 8.47 3.98 -9.13
N ASN A 305 9.12 3.21 -10.00
CA ASN A 305 10.38 3.59 -10.66
C ASN A 305 10.32 3.30 -12.16
N THR A 306 11.01 4.11 -12.97
CA THR A 306 11.03 3.93 -14.43
C THR A 306 12.31 4.46 -15.07
N PHE A 307 12.81 3.74 -16.07
CA PHE A 307 13.99 4.12 -16.84
C PHE A 307 13.63 5.11 -17.95
N ILE A 308 14.45 6.15 -18.10
CA ILE A 308 14.34 7.18 -19.14
C ILE A 308 15.74 7.52 -19.62
N GLY A 309 16.16 6.93 -20.74
CA GLY A 309 17.56 6.99 -21.16
C GLY A 309 18.47 6.43 -20.07
N ASP A 310 19.52 7.16 -19.73
CA ASP A 310 20.50 6.76 -18.70
C ASP A 310 20.06 7.14 -17.27
N SER A 311 18.80 7.58 -17.10
CA SER A 311 18.24 7.94 -15.80
C SER A 311 17.22 6.92 -15.30
N LEU A 312 17.30 6.59 -14.01
CA LEU A 312 16.22 5.95 -13.27
C LEU A 312 15.44 7.03 -12.53
N VAL A 313 14.15 7.15 -12.82
CA VAL A 313 13.26 8.09 -12.15
C VAL A 313 12.45 7.38 -11.09
N ILE A 314 12.48 7.89 -9.87
CA ILE A 314 11.87 7.29 -8.69
C ILE A 314 10.79 8.23 -8.16
N SER A 315 9.57 7.72 -7.99
CA SER A 315 8.53 8.39 -7.19
C SER A 315 8.91 8.27 -5.72
N ALA A 316 9.13 9.40 -5.07
CA ALA A 316 9.51 9.50 -3.67
C ALA A 316 8.43 10.25 -2.89
N SER A 317 8.21 9.79 -1.67
CA SER A 317 7.34 10.39 -0.68
C SER A 317 8.21 10.91 0.44
N LEU A 318 8.71 12.14 0.27
CA LEU A 318 9.67 12.77 1.16
C LEU A 318 8.95 13.45 2.33
N PRO A 319 9.58 13.60 3.50
CA PRO A 319 8.94 14.24 4.63
C PRO A 319 8.86 15.75 4.46
N ASP A 320 7.67 16.31 4.65
CA ASP A 320 7.37 17.74 4.71
C ASP A 320 7.01 18.07 6.15
N ILE A 321 7.90 18.78 6.83
CA ILE A 321 7.84 18.98 8.29
C ILE A 321 7.91 20.46 8.57
N PHE A 322 6.92 20.98 9.31
CA PHE A 322 6.89 22.39 9.68
C PHE A 322 6.14 22.59 11.00
N TRP A 323 6.37 23.74 11.64
CA TRP A 323 5.58 24.14 12.80
C TRP A 323 4.17 24.52 12.36
N GLU A 324 3.17 23.77 12.81
CA GLU A 324 1.78 24.20 12.69
C GLU A 324 1.49 25.28 13.74
N ASN A 325 1.97 25.06 14.97
CA ASN A 325 1.93 26.05 16.04
C ASN A 325 3.18 25.93 16.92
N LYS A 326 4.14 26.81 16.69
CA LYS A 326 5.42 26.84 17.42
C LYS A 326 5.26 27.13 18.92
N ALA A 327 4.27 27.94 19.30
CA ALA A 327 4.05 28.29 20.71
C ALA A 327 3.51 27.12 21.54
N MET A 328 2.78 26.21 20.90
CA MET A 328 2.26 24.98 21.51
C MET A 328 3.15 23.76 21.23
N GLU A 329 4.31 23.96 20.58
CA GLU A 329 5.21 22.88 20.16
C GLU A 329 4.54 21.84 19.23
N HIS A 330 3.63 22.28 18.35
CA HIS A 330 2.94 21.41 17.39
C HIS A 330 3.67 21.37 16.05
N ILE A 331 4.24 20.21 15.72
CA ILE A 331 4.88 19.94 14.44
C ILE A 331 3.90 19.17 13.55
N ALA A 332 3.64 19.71 12.37
CA ALA A 332 2.95 18.99 11.31
C ALA A 332 3.96 18.16 10.52
N TYR A 333 3.51 16.98 10.11
CA TYR A 333 4.24 16.08 9.22
C TYR A 333 3.30 15.58 8.13
N TYR A 334 3.64 15.92 6.89
CA TYR A 334 3.03 15.37 5.70
C TYR A 334 4.09 14.71 4.83
N ASN A 335 3.65 13.98 3.82
CA ASN A 335 4.55 13.54 2.78
C ASN A 335 4.39 14.39 1.52
N LYS A 336 5.50 14.84 0.96
CA LYS A 336 5.57 15.53 -0.32
C LYS A 336 5.96 14.54 -1.41
N ILE A 337 5.11 14.40 -2.43
CA ILE A 337 5.46 13.64 -3.63
C ILE A 337 6.58 14.37 -4.39
N THR A 338 7.62 13.65 -4.78
CA THR A 338 8.78 14.18 -5.49
C THR A 338 9.34 13.11 -6.42
N TYR A 339 9.78 13.51 -7.61
CA TYR A 339 10.39 12.61 -8.59
C TYR A 339 11.90 12.84 -8.63
N LEU A 340 12.66 11.85 -8.19
CA LEU A 340 14.11 11.88 -8.15
C LEU A 340 14.65 11.24 -9.44
N TYR A 341 15.41 12.00 -10.22
CA TYR A 341 16.11 11.50 -11.40
C TYR A 341 17.53 11.14 -10.98
N ARG A 342 17.85 9.85 -11.02
CA ARG A 342 19.20 9.35 -10.69
C ARG A 342 19.87 8.79 -11.92
N ASP A 343 21.18 8.95 -12.00
CA ASP A 343 21.98 8.27 -13.02
C ASP A 343 22.02 6.76 -12.72
N VAL A 344 21.78 5.94 -13.73
CA VAL A 344 21.69 4.47 -13.56
C VAL A 344 23.03 3.86 -13.13
N ASN A 345 24.16 4.41 -13.59
CA ASN A 345 25.48 3.84 -13.37
C ASN A 345 26.08 4.24 -12.02
N THR A 346 25.86 5.49 -11.60
CA THR A 346 26.43 6.08 -10.38
C THR A 346 25.43 6.18 -9.23
N GLY A 347 24.13 6.10 -9.51
CA GLY A 347 23.07 6.29 -8.50
C GLY A 347 22.92 7.74 -8.02
N ASP A 348 23.74 8.66 -8.52
CA ASP A 348 23.78 10.05 -8.09
C ASP A 348 22.51 10.78 -8.52
N LEU A 349 22.02 11.69 -7.66
CA LEU A 349 20.88 12.54 -7.96
C LEU A 349 21.28 13.56 -9.04
N ILE A 350 20.62 13.49 -10.19
CA ILE A 350 20.79 14.45 -11.29
C ILE A 350 19.92 15.69 -11.04
N ARG A 351 18.64 15.45 -10.68
CA ARG A 351 17.65 16.49 -10.40
C ARG A 351 16.44 15.90 -9.69
N TYR A 352 15.63 16.75 -9.07
CA TYR A 352 14.31 16.38 -8.58
C TYR A 352 13.21 17.27 -9.17
N VAL A 353 11.97 16.78 -9.16
CA VAL A 353 10.78 17.51 -9.61
C VAL A 353 9.65 17.29 -8.61
N THR A 354 9.03 18.38 -8.16
CA THR A 354 7.87 18.32 -7.28
C THR A 354 6.66 18.84 -8.06
N PRO A 355 5.59 18.05 -8.24
CA PRO A 355 4.34 18.53 -8.79
C PRO A 355 3.81 19.75 -8.06
N GLU A 356 3.36 20.74 -8.81
CA GLU A 356 2.56 21.84 -8.30
C GLU A 356 1.28 21.29 -7.65
N ASN A 357 0.82 21.94 -6.58
CA ASN A 357 -0.46 21.59 -6.00
C ASN A 357 -1.56 21.81 -7.06
N ILE A 358 -2.49 20.87 -7.15
CA ILE A 358 -3.68 21.02 -7.96
C ILE A 358 -4.48 22.19 -7.39
N ALA A 359 -4.82 23.18 -8.24
CA ALA A 359 -5.49 24.41 -7.81
C ALA A 359 -6.85 24.15 -7.14
N ASP A 360 -7.56 23.10 -7.57
CA ASP A 360 -8.81 22.65 -6.98
C ASP A 360 -8.50 21.52 -5.99
N SER A 361 -8.59 21.79 -4.69
CA SER A 361 -8.29 20.84 -3.58
C SER A 361 -9.24 19.63 -3.50
N LEU A 362 -9.95 19.32 -4.58
CA LEU A 362 -10.99 18.30 -4.67
C LEU A 362 -10.43 16.88 -4.74
N PHE A 363 -9.18 16.72 -5.18
CA PHE A 363 -8.60 15.41 -5.45
C PHE A 363 -7.36 15.16 -4.59
N THR A 364 -7.26 13.94 -4.09
CA THR A 364 -6.02 13.38 -3.56
C THR A 364 -5.20 12.79 -4.71
N ILE A 365 -3.88 12.85 -4.59
CA ILE A 365 -2.92 12.25 -5.54
C ILE A 365 -2.33 10.98 -4.93
N ASP A 366 -2.11 9.96 -5.77
CA ASP A 366 -1.42 8.73 -5.35
C ASP A 366 0.10 8.93 -5.41
N HIS A 367 0.79 8.65 -4.31
CA HIS A 367 2.25 8.66 -4.23
C HIS A 367 2.88 7.37 -4.80
N GLN A 368 2.11 6.28 -4.83
CA GLN A 368 2.64 4.95 -5.09
C GLN A 368 2.79 4.66 -6.58
N SER A 369 1.80 5.01 -7.39
CA SER A 369 1.73 4.60 -8.80
C SER A 369 1.86 5.79 -9.74
N THR A 370 3.07 6.21 -10.13
CA THR A 370 3.26 7.26 -11.14
C THR A 370 3.63 6.68 -12.50
N PHE A 371 3.17 7.33 -13.58
CA PHE A 371 3.59 7.03 -14.95
C PHE A 371 4.34 8.21 -15.56
N ILE A 372 5.57 7.99 -16.00
CA ILE A 372 6.31 8.98 -16.77
C ILE A 372 6.31 8.54 -18.23
N ILE A 373 5.70 9.35 -19.09
CA ILE A 373 5.41 8.97 -20.48
C ILE A 373 5.99 10.01 -21.46
N ASN A 374 5.93 9.69 -22.75
CA ASN A 374 6.40 10.57 -23.83
C ASN A 374 7.89 10.95 -23.63
N ASN A 375 8.72 9.95 -23.32
CA ASN A 375 10.16 10.08 -23.08
C ASN A 375 10.48 11.14 -22.02
N GLY A 376 9.85 11.06 -20.84
CA GLY A 376 10.13 11.98 -19.73
C GLY A 376 9.47 13.36 -19.82
N LYS A 377 8.64 13.61 -20.84
CA LYS A 377 8.01 14.93 -21.03
C LYS A 377 6.78 15.15 -20.17
N LEU A 378 6.11 14.07 -19.76
CA LEU A 378 4.85 14.13 -19.02
C LEU A 378 4.89 13.19 -17.82
N ILE A 379 4.39 13.66 -16.70
CA ILE A 379 4.21 12.91 -15.47
C ILE A 379 2.71 12.78 -15.24
N CYS A 380 2.21 11.55 -15.15
CA CYS A 380 0.80 11.25 -14.93
C CYS A 380 0.63 10.59 -13.57
N ILE A 381 -0.20 11.19 -12.72
CA ILE A 381 -0.40 10.80 -11.32
C ILE A 381 -1.86 10.41 -11.13
N PRO A 382 -2.17 9.21 -10.61
CA PRO A 382 -3.53 8.83 -10.26
C PRO A 382 -4.14 9.83 -9.29
N VAL A 383 -5.42 10.12 -9.51
CA VAL A 383 -6.20 10.98 -8.63
C VAL A 383 -7.48 10.28 -8.18
N SER A 384 -7.91 10.61 -6.98
CA SER A 384 -9.15 10.09 -6.41
C SER A 384 -9.82 11.15 -5.55
N LYS A 385 -11.12 10.99 -5.28
CA LYS A 385 -11.86 11.84 -4.34
C LYS A 385 -12.96 11.03 -3.66
N GLY A 386 -13.46 11.60 -2.56
CA GLY A 386 -14.56 11.07 -1.80
C GLY A 386 -14.32 9.76 -1.09
N TRP A 387 -15.35 9.35 -0.37
CA TRP A 387 -15.35 8.25 0.56
C TRP A 387 -15.36 6.88 -0.16
N PRO A 388 -14.72 5.83 0.39
CA PRO A 388 -13.97 5.79 1.64
C PRO A 388 -12.50 6.20 1.49
N ILE A 389 -12.06 6.60 0.31
CA ILE A 389 -10.64 6.91 0.04
C ILE A 389 -10.22 8.24 0.69
N SER A 390 -11.14 9.20 0.76
CA SER A 390 -10.95 10.51 1.38
C SER A 390 -12.27 11.02 1.97
N GLY A 391 -12.20 11.91 2.96
CA GLY A 391 -13.38 12.46 3.65
C GLY A 391 -13.52 11.97 5.09
N THR A 392 -14.70 12.18 5.68
CA THR A 392 -15.00 11.88 7.09
C THR A 392 -15.62 10.49 7.26
N GLU A 393 -15.52 9.93 8.47
CA GLU A 393 -16.14 8.64 8.83
C GLU A 393 -17.67 8.63 8.60
N MET A 394 -18.31 9.78 8.81
CA MET A 394 -19.73 9.97 8.54
C MET A 394 -19.97 10.54 7.13
N LEU A 395 -20.73 9.81 6.33
CA LEU A 395 -21.19 10.25 5.01
C LEU A 395 -22.24 11.35 5.15
N ASN A 396 -21.91 12.57 4.74
CA ASN A 396 -22.92 13.59 4.52
C ASN A 396 -23.75 13.22 3.28
N LYS A 397 -25.07 13.11 3.45
CA LYS A 397 -26.02 12.70 2.39
C LYS A 397 -26.21 13.75 1.29
N GLU A 398 -25.74 14.98 1.53
CA GLU A 398 -25.86 16.10 0.59
C GLU A 398 -24.52 16.48 -0.04
N ASP A 399 -23.41 15.92 0.45
CA ASP A 399 -22.07 16.23 -0.06
C ASP A 399 -21.79 15.47 -1.37
N SER A 400 -22.15 16.10 -2.48
CA SER A 400 -21.91 15.57 -3.83
C SER A 400 -20.43 15.44 -4.19
N LEU A 401 -19.51 16.07 -3.47
CA LEU A 401 -18.09 15.97 -3.77
C LEU A 401 -17.47 14.72 -3.17
N ASN A 402 -17.90 14.33 -1.97
CA ASN A 402 -17.33 13.20 -1.25
C ASN A 402 -18.18 11.93 -1.23
N ASN A 403 -19.48 12.02 -1.52
CA ASN A 403 -20.38 10.87 -1.36
C ASN A 403 -20.61 10.12 -2.69
N PRO A 404 -20.04 8.91 -2.88
CA PRO A 404 -20.20 8.15 -4.13
C PRO A 404 -21.63 7.61 -4.34
N PHE A 405 -22.52 7.71 -3.34
CA PHE A 405 -23.91 7.29 -3.48
C PHE A 405 -24.80 8.33 -4.15
N ILE A 406 -24.28 9.55 -4.38
CA ILE A 406 -24.97 10.67 -5.04
C ILE A 406 -24.59 10.71 -6.52
N GLU A 407 -25.55 10.95 -7.41
CA GLU A 407 -25.29 10.90 -8.84
C GLU A 407 -24.32 11.98 -9.32
N SER A 408 -24.42 13.20 -8.79
CA SER A 408 -23.56 14.34 -9.14
C SER A 408 -22.10 14.18 -8.70
N PHE A 409 -21.79 13.21 -7.84
CA PHE A 409 -20.41 12.80 -7.58
C PHE A 409 -19.65 12.48 -8.86
N TYR A 410 -20.34 11.86 -9.82
CA TYR A 410 -19.80 11.36 -11.07
C TYR A 410 -19.73 12.40 -12.21
N ASP A 411 -20.15 13.64 -11.96
CA ASP A 411 -20.11 14.71 -12.98
C ASP A 411 -18.68 15.08 -13.38
N PHE A 412 -17.73 14.92 -12.44
CA PHE A 412 -16.32 15.12 -12.69
C PHE A 412 -15.47 14.11 -11.91
N THR A 413 -15.07 13.05 -12.60
CA THR A 413 -14.32 11.91 -12.03
C THR A 413 -13.09 11.53 -12.85
N PRO A 414 -12.13 12.46 -13.07
CA PRO A 414 -10.87 12.10 -13.73
C PRO A 414 -10.12 11.02 -12.97
N ILE A 415 -9.34 10.20 -13.67
CA ILE A 415 -8.55 9.12 -13.04
C ILE A 415 -7.06 9.48 -12.95
N LEU A 416 -6.57 10.42 -13.75
CA LEU A 416 -5.18 10.86 -13.77
C LEU A 416 -5.08 12.39 -13.87
N ALA A 417 -4.19 12.99 -13.09
CA ALA A 417 -3.65 14.33 -13.28
C ALA A 417 -2.37 14.29 -14.12
N VAL A 418 -2.19 15.23 -15.04
CA VAL A 418 -1.07 15.28 -15.97
C VAL A 418 -0.27 16.56 -15.74
N TYR A 419 1.03 16.39 -15.58
CA TYR A 419 2.01 17.45 -15.36
C TYR A 419 3.06 17.42 -16.46
N ASP A 420 3.71 18.56 -16.70
CA ASP A 420 4.92 18.59 -17.52
C ASP A 420 6.15 18.08 -16.75
N ARG A 421 7.29 18.01 -17.44
CA ARG A 421 8.57 17.55 -16.89
C ARG A 421 9.13 18.40 -15.74
N ASN A 422 8.58 19.59 -15.52
CA ASN A 422 8.98 20.52 -14.46
C ASN A 422 7.99 20.49 -13.28
N GLY A 423 6.95 19.66 -13.34
CA GLY A 423 5.94 19.56 -12.30
C GLY A 423 4.78 20.55 -12.46
N LYS A 424 4.68 21.27 -13.58
CA LYS A 424 3.55 22.18 -13.81
C LYS A 424 2.29 21.41 -14.20
N PHE A 425 1.17 21.69 -13.53
CA PHE A 425 -0.11 21.05 -13.86
C PHE A 425 -0.59 21.46 -15.26
N LEU A 426 -0.99 20.48 -16.07
CA LEU A 426 -1.47 20.71 -17.44
C LEU A 426 -2.97 20.47 -17.58
N SER A 427 -3.44 19.29 -17.15
CA SER A 427 -4.85 18.89 -17.23
C SER A 427 -5.10 17.59 -16.49
N TYR A 428 -6.36 17.15 -16.47
CA TYR A 428 -6.73 15.78 -16.17
C TYR A 428 -6.87 14.93 -17.44
N ILE A 429 -6.84 13.61 -17.31
CA ILE A 429 -7.17 12.65 -18.36
C ILE A 429 -7.95 11.45 -17.83
N GLY A 430 -8.81 10.90 -18.70
CA GLY A 430 -9.70 9.80 -18.38
C GLY A 430 -10.88 10.20 -17.50
N LYS A 431 -11.80 9.27 -17.30
CA LYS A 431 -12.90 9.37 -16.34
C LYS A 431 -13.21 7.98 -15.80
N LEU A 432 -13.82 7.89 -14.61
CA LEU A 432 -14.41 6.63 -14.15
C LEU A 432 -15.44 6.15 -15.18
N ASP A 433 -15.40 4.85 -15.47
CA ASP A 433 -16.37 4.23 -16.38
C ASP A 433 -17.77 4.24 -15.78
N ASP A 434 -18.79 4.16 -16.64
CA ASP A 434 -20.19 4.24 -16.23
C ASP A 434 -20.57 3.07 -15.30
N VAL A 435 -19.83 1.96 -15.30
CA VAL A 435 -20.02 0.88 -14.31
C VAL A 435 -19.75 1.35 -12.87
N PHE A 436 -18.78 2.23 -12.64
CA PHE A 436 -18.51 2.78 -11.30
C PHE A 436 -19.67 3.65 -10.81
N LYS A 437 -20.29 4.39 -11.73
CA LYS A 437 -21.47 5.21 -11.48
C LYS A 437 -22.68 4.34 -11.19
N SER A 438 -22.92 3.31 -11.98
CA SER A 438 -24.09 2.42 -11.80
C SER A 438 -24.02 1.66 -10.48
N LYS A 439 -22.83 1.26 -10.04
CA LYS A 439 -22.61 0.55 -8.78
C LYS A 439 -22.33 1.45 -7.57
N LYS A 440 -22.22 2.78 -7.76
CA LYS A 440 -22.02 3.76 -6.68
C LYS A 440 -20.79 3.49 -5.78
N VAL A 441 -19.70 2.98 -6.38
CA VAL A 441 -18.48 2.57 -5.66
C VAL A 441 -17.37 3.62 -5.62
N GLY A 442 -17.59 4.81 -6.18
CA GLY A 442 -16.59 5.88 -6.26
C GLY A 442 -15.30 5.42 -6.94
N TYR A 443 -14.16 5.77 -6.35
CA TYR A 443 -12.82 5.39 -6.83
C TYR A 443 -12.29 4.10 -6.21
N SER A 444 -13.08 3.39 -5.39
CA SER A 444 -12.61 2.29 -4.53
C SER A 444 -11.90 1.15 -5.27
N PHE A 445 -12.22 0.95 -6.55
CA PHE A 445 -11.63 -0.07 -7.42
C PHE A 445 -10.87 0.54 -8.60
N SER A 446 -10.62 1.85 -8.62
CA SER A 446 -9.90 2.48 -9.72
C SER A 446 -8.40 2.31 -9.53
N LYS A 447 -7.72 1.68 -10.49
CA LYS A 447 -6.25 1.56 -10.51
C LYS A 447 -5.72 1.94 -11.89
N PRO A 448 -5.62 3.24 -12.18
CA PRO A 448 -5.37 3.69 -13.53
C PRO A 448 -3.97 3.34 -14.04
N MET A 449 -3.89 3.10 -15.34
CA MET A 449 -2.65 2.90 -16.07
C MET A 449 -2.68 3.70 -17.37
N ILE A 450 -1.53 4.27 -17.76
CA ILE A 450 -1.42 5.05 -18.99
C ILE A 450 -0.13 4.74 -19.77
N ARG A 451 -0.22 4.80 -21.10
CA ARG A 451 0.88 4.69 -22.06
C ARG A 451 0.74 5.76 -23.13
N TYR A 452 1.86 6.20 -23.70
CA TYR A 452 1.88 7.11 -24.83
C TYR A 452 2.53 6.46 -26.04
N LYS A 453 1.83 6.44 -27.18
CA LYS A 453 2.38 5.91 -28.42
C LYS A 453 1.86 6.70 -29.62
N LYS A 454 2.80 7.19 -30.46
CA LYS A 454 2.50 7.88 -31.73
C LYS A 454 1.40 8.96 -31.62
N GLY A 455 1.46 9.80 -30.59
CA GLY A 455 0.50 10.90 -30.40
C GLY A 455 -0.82 10.50 -29.73
N ILE A 456 -0.96 9.26 -29.25
CA ILE A 456 -2.17 8.78 -28.57
C ILE A 456 -1.82 8.42 -27.12
N TYR A 457 -2.64 8.92 -26.20
CA TYR A 457 -2.68 8.55 -24.79
C TYR A 457 -3.62 7.37 -24.62
N TRP A 458 -3.09 6.20 -24.30
CA TRP A 458 -3.85 5.00 -24.05
C TRP A 458 -3.95 4.79 -22.54
N TYR A 459 -5.15 4.60 -22.01
CA TYR A 459 -5.36 4.48 -20.58
C TYR A 459 -6.49 3.50 -20.24
N THR A 460 -6.48 3.01 -19.02
CA THR A 460 -7.52 2.15 -18.43
C THR A 460 -7.56 2.42 -16.92
N ASP A 461 -8.66 2.08 -16.25
CA ASP A 461 -8.70 2.00 -14.79
C ASP A 461 -8.37 0.58 -14.27
N THR A 462 -7.96 -0.31 -15.18
CA THR A 462 -7.57 -1.71 -14.98
C THR A 462 -8.74 -2.66 -14.72
N TYR A 463 -9.72 -2.30 -13.91
CA TYR A 463 -10.77 -3.21 -13.46
C TYR A 463 -12.03 -3.19 -14.32
N ASN A 464 -12.29 -2.16 -15.12
CA ASN A 464 -13.45 -2.14 -16.01
C ASN A 464 -13.32 -3.03 -17.25
N GLY A 465 -12.12 -3.57 -17.51
CA GLY A 465 -11.84 -4.40 -18.69
C GLY A 465 -11.76 -3.65 -20.02
N VAL A 466 -11.57 -2.32 -20.00
CA VAL A 466 -11.54 -1.48 -21.20
C VAL A 466 -10.28 -0.62 -21.25
N ILE A 467 -9.64 -0.59 -22.42
CA ILE A 467 -8.57 0.35 -22.75
C ILE A 467 -9.12 1.43 -23.69
N TYR A 468 -8.98 2.68 -23.29
CA TYR A 468 -9.34 3.85 -24.08
C TYR A 468 -8.11 4.46 -24.75
N GLY A 469 -8.30 5.11 -25.89
CA GLY A 469 -7.23 5.85 -26.58
C GLY A 469 -7.67 7.27 -26.93
N GLN A 470 -6.90 8.28 -26.56
CA GLN A 470 -7.23 9.69 -26.72
C GLN A 470 -6.09 10.45 -27.44
N LYS A 471 -6.43 11.28 -28.44
CA LYS A 471 -5.43 11.97 -29.27
C LYS A 471 -4.89 13.28 -28.68
N SER A 472 -5.56 13.83 -27.68
CA SER A 472 -5.20 15.12 -27.07
C SER A 472 -5.65 15.14 -25.63
N LEU A 473 -4.83 15.65 -24.72
CA LEU A 473 -5.17 15.80 -23.29
C LEU A 473 -6.45 16.62 -23.05
N LYS A 474 -6.82 17.50 -23.99
CA LYS A 474 -8.03 18.34 -23.90
C LYS A 474 -9.32 17.67 -24.39
N SER A 475 -9.22 16.53 -25.06
CA SER A 475 -10.42 15.83 -25.56
C SER A 475 -11.23 15.28 -24.39
N ARG A 476 -12.56 15.43 -24.43
CA ARG A 476 -13.45 14.79 -23.44
C ARG A 476 -13.92 13.40 -23.87
N LYS A 477 -13.69 13.03 -25.13
CA LYS A 477 -14.12 11.73 -25.68
C LYS A 477 -12.91 10.94 -26.20
N PRO A 478 -12.80 9.65 -25.86
CA PRO A 478 -11.77 8.79 -26.41
C PRO A 478 -12.05 8.51 -27.90
N ALA A 479 -10.98 8.43 -28.69
CA ALA A 479 -11.02 8.05 -30.10
C ALA A 479 -11.04 6.53 -30.30
N TYR A 480 -10.59 5.77 -29.31
CA TYR A 480 -10.56 4.31 -29.31
C TYR A 480 -11.16 3.77 -28.02
N HIS A 481 -11.83 2.62 -28.13
CA HIS A 481 -12.46 1.92 -27.03
C HIS A 481 -12.30 0.42 -27.26
N ILE A 482 -11.49 -0.24 -26.44
CA ILE A 482 -11.05 -1.62 -26.66
C ILE A 482 -11.43 -2.45 -25.44
N LYS A 483 -12.46 -3.27 -25.60
CA LYS A 483 -12.90 -4.19 -24.56
C LYS A 483 -11.99 -5.41 -24.53
N VAL A 484 -11.36 -5.64 -23.38
CA VAL A 484 -10.36 -6.70 -23.14
C VAL A 484 -11.01 -7.91 -22.45
N PHE A 485 -11.95 -7.66 -21.55
CA PHE A 485 -12.81 -8.67 -20.93
C PHE A 485 -14.16 -8.08 -20.56
N ASP A 486 -15.13 -8.96 -20.30
CA ASP A 486 -16.44 -8.63 -19.76
C ASP A 486 -16.42 -8.75 -18.24
N LEU A 487 -17.06 -7.79 -17.57
CA LEU A 487 -17.34 -7.92 -16.15
C LEU A 487 -18.42 -9.00 -15.94
N PRO A 488 -18.33 -9.80 -14.87
CA PRO A 488 -19.39 -10.75 -14.53
C PRO A 488 -20.68 -9.99 -14.17
N GLU A 489 -21.82 -10.64 -14.31
CA GLU A 489 -23.06 -10.11 -13.76
C GLU A 489 -23.04 -10.26 -12.24
N TYR A 490 -23.12 -9.14 -11.53
CA TYR A 490 -23.12 -9.11 -10.08
C TYR A 490 -23.89 -7.92 -9.51
N GLU A 491 -24.69 -8.19 -8.48
CA GLU A 491 -25.29 -7.19 -7.61
C GLU A 491 -25.09 -7.56 -6.16
N SER A 492 -24.69 -6.57 -5.35
CA SER A 492 -24.48 -6.78 -3.93
C SER A 492 -25.82 -7.04 -3.22
N PRO A 493 -25.94 -8.08 -2.39
CA PRO A 493 -27.11 -8.27 -1.52
C PRO A 493 -27.12 -7.27 -0.34
N ILE A 494 -26.05 -6.51 -0.13
CA ILE A 494 -25.88 -5.63 1.02
C ILE A 494 -26.65 -4.33 0.81
N ASN A 495 -27.36 -3.87 1.84
CA ASN A 495 -28.07 -2.61 1.78
C ASN A 495 -27.11 -1.43 1.99
N GLN A 496 -26.80 -0.69 0.92
CA GLN A 496 -25.93 0.50 0.96
C GLN A 496 -26.32 1.55 2.01
N LYS A 497 -27.62 1.68 2.37
CA LYS A 497 -28.06 2.66 3.37
C LYS A 497 -27.80 2.20 4.80
N LYS A 498 -27.71 0.89 5.02
CA LYS A 498 -27.45 0.29 6.34
C LYS A 498 -25.95 0.06 6.56
N ASN A 499 -25.28 -0.54 5.57
CA ASN A 499 -23.88 -0.94 5.65
C ASN A 499 -23.11 -0.45 4.40
N PRO A 500 -22.86 0.87 4.24
CA PRO A 500 -22.26 1.44 3.03
C PRO A 500 -20.85 0.90 2.73
N LEU A 501 -20.04 0.63 3.76
CA LEU A 501 -18.65 0.17 3.56
C LEU A 501 -18.60 -1.28 3.09
N GLU A 502 -19.38 -2.14 3.75
CA GLU A 502 -19.50 -3.54 3.33
C GLU A 502 -20.13 -3.66 1.95
N TYR A 503 -21.10 -2.79 1.60
CA TYR A 503 -21.64 -2.70 0.24
C TYR A 503 -20.53 -2.43 -0.80
N ILE A 504 -19.67 -1.44 -0.56
CA ILE A 504 -18.55 -1.16 -1.48
C ILE A 504 -17.58 -2.34 -1.52
N LYS A 505 -17.16 -2.89 -0.37
CA LYS A 505 -16.19 -4.00 -0.29
C LYS A 505 -16.67 -5.24 -1.05
N ASP A 506 -17.96 -5.52 -1.03
CA ASP A 506 -18.57 -6.67 -1.67
C ASP A 506 -18.49 -6.62 -3.22
N TYR A 507 -18.41 -5.43 -3.81
CA TYR A 507 -18.14 -5.29 -5.26
C TYR A 507 -16.73 -5.73 -5.68
N ARG A 508 -15.85 -6.16 -4.76
CA ARG A 508 -14.65 -6.93 -5.12
C ARG A 508 -14.97 -8.17 -5.96
N ASN A 509 -16.18 -8.73 -5.80
CA ASN A 509 -16.67 -9.87 -6.58
C ASN A 509 -16.97 -9.51 -8.04
N LEU A 510 -17.35 -8.25 -8.31
CA LEU A 510 -17.51 -7.71 -9.66
C LEU A 510 -16.15 -7.31 -10.26
N PHE A 511 -15.33 -6.60 -9.49
CA PHE A 511 -14.03 -6.09 -9.90
C PHE A 511 -12.89 -7.07 -9.55
N ASN A 512 -13.10 -8.36 -9.84
CA ASN A 512 -12.13 -9.44 -9.55
C ASN A 512 -11.19 -9.75 -10.73
N GLN A 513 -11.41 -9.14 -11.89
CA GLN A 513 -10.56 -9.23 -13.08
C GLN A 513 -9.80 -7.93 -13.28
N ALA A 514 -8.57 -8.01 -13.80
CA ALA A 514 -7.70 -6.84 -13.93
C ALA A 514 -6.81 -6.90 -15.18
N ILE A 515 -6.67 -5.76 -15.86
CA ILE A 515 -5.56 -5.52 -16.80
C ILE A 515 -4.29 -5.23 -15.99
N ILE A 516 -3.35 -6.16 -16.03
CA ILE A 516 -2.10 -6.13 -15.25
C ILE A 516 -1.07 -5.22 -15.92
N ASP A 517 -0.90 -5.36 -17.23
CA ASP A 517 -0.09 -4.46 -18.05
C ASP A 517 -0.59 -4.45 -19.50
N PHE A 518 -0.28 -3.38 -20.23
CA PHE A 518 -0.51 -3.32 -21.67
C PHE A 518 0.54 -2.49 -22.43
N GLN A 519 0.71 -2.83 -23.72
CA GLN A 519 1.58 -2.15 -24.66
C GLN A 519 0.91 -1.94 -26.01
N ILE A 520 1.41 -0.95 -26.76
CA ILE A 520 0.94 -0.64 -28.11
C ILE A 520 2.08 -0.82 -29.10
N LYS A 521 1.88 -1.74 -30.05
CA LYS A 521 2.85 -2.03 -31.10
C LYS A 521 2.16 -2.43 -32.39
N ASP A 522 2.63 -1.91 -33.52
CA ASP A 522 2.18 -2.28 -34.86
C ASP A 522 0.64 -2.30 -35.05
N ASN A 523 -0.03 -1.26 -34.54
CA ASN A 523 -1.50 -1.13 -34.53
C ASN A 523 -2.25 -2.26 -33.80
N LYS A 524 -1.55 -2.91 -32.87
CA LYS A 524 -2.09 -3.90 -31.93
C LYS A 524 -1.94 -3.40 -30.51
N ILE A 525 -2.84 -3.87 -29.66
CA ILE A 525 -2.81 -3.69 -28.21
C ILE A 525 -2.53 -5.06 -27.62
N LEU A 526 -1.45 -5.14 -26.87
CA LEU A 526 -1.00 -6.36 -26.23
C LEU A 526 -1.26 -6.19 -24.74
N THR A 527 -1.91 -7.15 -24.11
CA THR A 527 -2.35 -7.05 -22.71
C THR A 527 -1.98 -8.31 -21.96
N VAL A 528 -1.60 -8.17 -20.70
CA VAL A 528 -1.67 -9.23 -19.71
C VAL A 528 -2.86 -8.95 -18.82
N VAL A 529 -3.77 -9.92 -18.71
CA VAL A 529 -4.95 -9.80 -17.86
C VAL A 529 -5.00 -10.94 -16.86
N LYS A 530 -5.43 -10.63 -15.64
CA LYS A 530 -5.76 -11.60 -14.61
C LYS A 530 -7.27 -11.81 -14.63
N ILE A 531 -7.70 -13.06 -14.83
CA ILE A 531 -9.10 -13.47 -14.74
C ILE A 531 -9.14 -14.64 -13.76
N ASN A 532 -9.75 -14.42 -12.60
CA ASN A 532 -9.68 -15.32 -11.45
C ASN A 532 -8.20 -15.61 -11.10
N ASP A 533 -7.83 -16.89 -11.00
CA ASP A 533 -6.46 -17.32 -10.67
C ASP A 533 -5.55 -17.48 -11.90
N PHE A 534 -5.98 -17.05 -13.09
CA PHE A 534 -5.24 -17.25 -14.33
C PHE A 534 -4.77 -15.93 -14.94
N TYR A 535 -3.57 -15.96 -15.55
CA TYR A 535 -3.05 -14.87 -16.35
C TYR A 535 -3.11 -15.22 -17.83
N PHE A 536 -3.59 -14.27 -18.63
CA PHE A 536 -3.70 -14.41 -20.08
C PHE A 536 -2.92 -13.31 -20.77
N TYR A 537 -2.12 -13.70 -21.76
CA TYR A 537 -1.60 -12.79 -22.75
C TYR A 537 -2.58 -12.71 -23.92
N LYS A 538 -3.16 -11.53 -24.14
CA LYS A 538 -4.14 -11.29 -25.20
C LYS A 538 -3.66 -10.19 -26.14
N VAL A 539 -3.93 -10.35 -27.43
CA VAL A 539 -3.56 -9.37 -28.47
C VAL A 539 -4.81 -8.95 -29.23
N PHE A 540 -5.06 -7.66 -29.31
CA PHE A 540 -6.20 -7.06 -29.99
C PHE A 540 -5.74 -6.14 -31.12
N ASN A 541 -6.56 -5.99 -32.15
CA ASN A 541 -6.42 -4.86 -33.07
C ASN A 541 -7.12 -3.60 -32.51
N PHE A 542 -6.91 -2.45 -33.15
CA PHE A 542 -7.57 -1.19 -32.76
C PHE A 542 -9.09 -1.14 -33.01
N LYS A 543 -9.68 -2.20 -33.57
CA LYS A 543 -11.15 -2.37 -33.65
C LYS A 543 -11.69 -3.21 -32.48
N GLY A 544 -10.83 -3.63 -31.54
CA GLY A 544 -11.22 -4.46 -30.40
C GLY A 544 -11.38 -5.95 -30.72
N LYS A 545 -11.00 -6.42 -31.91
CA LYS A 545 -11.03 -7.85 -32.23
C LYS A 545 -9.82 -8.54 -31.62
N LEU A 546 -10.05 -9.59 -30.83
CA LEU A 546 -9.04 -10.52 -30.34
C LEU A 546 -8.38 -11.25 -31.51
N ILE A 547 -7.05 -11.20 -31.56
CA ILE A 547 -6.20 -11.84 -32.58
C ILE A 547 -5.61 -13.15 -32.04
N SER A 548 -5.12 -13.13 -30.81
CA SER A 548 -4.50 -14.29 -30.16
C SER A 548 -4.63 -14.21 -28.66
N GLU A 549 -4.68 -15.38 -28.03
CA GLU A 549 -4.74 -15.57 -26.58
C GLU A 549 -3.82 -16.74 -26.20
N LYS A 550 -3.05 -16.56 -25.13
CA LYS A 550 -2.20 -17.60 -24.53
C LYS A 550 -2.30 -17.54 -23.02
N ILE A 551 -2.07 -18.67 -22.36
CA ILE A 551 -2.03 -18.75 -20.89
C ILE A 551 -0.60 -18.51 -20.42
N LEU A 552 -0.45 -17.70 -19.38
CA LEU A 552 0.79 -17.49 -18.66
C LEU A 552 0.78 -18.31 -17.35
N PRO A 553 1.92 -18.90 -16.95
CA PRO A 553 1.98 -19.71 -15.73
C PRO A 553 1.73 -18.86 -14.47
N THR A 554 1.11 -19.45 -13.46
CA THR A 554 0.90 -18.81 -12.16
C THR A 554 1.89 -19.28 -11.10
N VAL A 555 2.49 -20.45 -11.32
CA VAL A 555 3.49 -21.08 -10.47
C VAL A 555 4.63 -21.59 -11.35
N TYR A 556 5.86 -21.44 -10.89
CA TYR A 556 7.07 -21.97 -11.52
C TYR A 556 8.06 -22.37 -10.43
N ASP A 557 8.52 -23.63 -10.41
CA ASP A 557 9.49 -24.15 -9.43
C ASP A 557 9.15 -23.81 -7.96
N ASN A 558 7.87 -23.96 -7.58
CA ASN A 558 7.31 -23.61 -6.26
C ASN A 558 7.34 -22.10 -5.90
N MET A 559 7.59 -21.23 -6.87
CA MET A 559 7.43 -19.78 -6.74
C MET A 559 6.08 -19.36 -7.35
N ASP A 560 5.41 -18.43 -6.68
CA ASP A 560 4.17 -17.84 -7.14
C ASP A 560 4.44 -16.59 -7.98
N ILE A 561 3.59 -16.33 -8.98
CA ILE A 561 3.64 -15.09 -9.75
C ILE A 561 3.29 -13.89 -8.89
N SER A 562 4.19 -12.91 -8.84
CA SER A 562 3.92 -11.60 -8.25
C SER A 562 3.30 -10.64 -9.26
N THR A 563 3.87 -10.53 -10.46
CA THR A 563 3.31 -9.69 -11.53
C THR A 563 3.91 -10.01 -12.91
N TYR A 564 3.24 -9.50 -13.95
CA TYR A 564 3.69 -9.56 -15.34
C TYR A 564 3.84 -8.16 -15.96
N ILE A 565 4.81 -8.02 -16.85
CA ILE A 565 5.11 -6.80 -17.60
C ILE A 565 5.30 -7.15 -19.07
N ILE A 566 4.85 -6.27 -19.97
CA ILE A 566 5.09 -6.36 -21.40
C ILE A 566 6.13 -5.30 -21.78
N LYS A 567 7.24 -5.74 -22.37
CA LYS A 567 8.29 -4.86 -22.91
C LYS A 567 8.50 -5.15 -24.39
N THR A 568 8.89 -4.11 -25.14
CA THR A 568 9.40 -4.29 -26.51
C THR A 568 10.91 -4.15 -26.47
N TYR A 569 11.63 -5.17 -26.93
CA TYR A 569 13.09 -5.22 -27.01
C TYR A 569 13.51 -5.75 -28.39
N GLU A 570 14.42 -5.06 -29.09
CA GLU A 570 14.88 -5.40 -30.45
C GLU A 570 13.72 -5.77 -31.41
N GLU A 571 12.67 -4.95 -31.43
CA GLU A 571 11.47 -5.20 -32.23
C GLU A 571 10.74 -6.53 -31.94
N ARG A 572 11.03 -7.19 -30.82
CA ARG A 572 10.29 -8.35 -30.30
C ARG A 572 9.49 -7.95 -29.06
N ILE A 573 8.41 -8.67 -28.81
CA ILE A 573 7.65 -8.53 -27.57
C ILE A 573 8.22 -9.53 -26.59
N LYS A 574 8.55 -9.06 -25.39
CA LYS A 574 8.90 -9.90 -24.25
C LYS A 574 7.80 -9.73 -23.21
N ILE A 575 7.29 -10.84 -22.71
CA ILE A 575 6.48 -10.84 -21.49
C ILE A 575 7.43 -11.25 -20.38
N ILE A 576 7.46 -10.48 -19.30
CA ILE A 576 8.39 -10.67 -18.19
C ILE A 576 7.55 -10.92 -16.94
N GLY A 577 7.68 -12.10 -16.34
CA GLY A 577 7.04 -12.46 -15.08
C GLY A 577 8.03 -12.40 -13.92
N ILE A 578 7.61 -11.84 -12.79
CA ILE A 578 8.37 -11.86 -11.53
C ILE A 578 7.75 -12.92 -10.63
N PHE A 579 8.53 -13.95 -10.30
CA PHE A 579 8.12 -15.09 -9.49
C PHE A 579 8.86 -15.06 -8.16
N GLU A 580 8.14 -15.27 -7.06
CA GLU A 580 8.67 -15.14 -5.71
C GLU A 580 8.25 -16.33 -4.83
N SER A 581 9.17 -16.76 -3.97
CA SER A 581 8.91 -17.68 -2.85
C SER A 581 9.46 -17.08 -1.57
N SER A 582 9.41 -17.81 -0.45
CA SER A 582 10.08 -17.41 0.79
C SER A 582 11.61 -17.37 0.68
N MET A 583 12.20 -18.02 -0.34
CA MET A 583 13.66 -18.22 -0.44
C MET A 583 14.29 -17.57 -1.68
N LEU A 584 13.52 -17.39 -2.76
CA LEU A 584 14.05 -17.00 -4.07
C LEU A 584 13.11 -16.04 -4.79
N THR A 585 13.70 -15.15 -5.59
CA THR A 585 13.01 -14.33 -6.58
C THR A 585 13.62 -14.56 -7.96
N SER A 586 12.81 -14.93 -8.94
CA SER A 586 13.21 -15.18 -10.32
C SER A 586 12.43 -14.32 -11.31
N ILE A 587 13.12 -13.89 -12.37
CA ILE A 587 12.51 -13.24 -13.53
C ILE A 587 12.41 -14.28 -14.65
N LEU A 588 11.20 -14.50 -15.16
CA LEU A 588 10.95 -15.37 -16.30
C LEU A 588 10.61 -14.54 -17.54
N ILE A 589 11.29 -14.80 -18.65
CA ILE A 589 11.05 -14.13 -19.94
C ILE A 589 10.33 -15.09 -20.89
N PHE A 590 9.27 -14.61 -21.54
CA PHE A 590 8.45 -15.34 -22.50
C PHE A 590 8.39 -14.59 -23.85
N GLU A 591 8.26 -15.34 -24.96
CA GLU A 591 8.21 -14.81 -26.35
C GLU A 591 7.01 -15.32 -27.17
#